data_AF-A0A0K2TCI1-F1
#
_entry.id   AF-A0A0K2TCI1-F1
#
_cell.length_a   1.000
_cell.length_b   1.000
_cell.length_c   1.000
_cell.angle_alpha   90.00
_cell.angle_beta   90.00
_cell.angle_gamma   90.00
#
_symmetry.space_group_name_H-M   'P 1'
#
loop_
_entity.id
_entity.type
_entity.pdbx_description
1 polymer ?
#
loop_
_entity_poly.entity_id
_entity_poly.type
_entity_poly.pdbx_seq_one_letter_code
_entity_poly.pdbx_strand_id
1 'polypeptide(L)'
;RNKGCLRCAVMHQKHSNVIQYKESFCVSGYENYPINLCYDIKTDEPLKSLFRLDAEPIPCPIRGSFQFEYSRGHGLCDYPISSISQCSDKSKLIFRNQACADIKGSESSVEELKCLADWKEGSTYYFLGLMNVSHVQSDNYEGRFRCFVYESIHKGFFLSQSGEAKCNLYTAREGAKTMKLKKIHNHQQQCEIPGWILQYHHQFQDLSYSSTYHFNKKGTSLTISSSLSSEDRRLKCNTVDMDTGNKTRIIMQVSFECENGYMCMEIEKKYSNILQLRMGRLSRNPDEACHQQLFFDSSIQPTLLIGSGHGHSRCPLVGKYRPINSLSKIPCSNRDDYLISGCSGGSSLEVMKTCGEQDGFESK
;
A
#
# COMPACT_ATOMS: atom_id res chain seq x y z
N ARG A 1 -34.49 39.91 24.35
CA ARG A 1 -35.04 38.54 24.23
C ARG A 1 -35.25 38.27 22.75
N ASN A 2 -34.40 37.47 22.11
CA ASN A 2 -34.65 37.00 20.73
C ASN A 2 -35.94 36.18 20.77
N LYS A 3 -37.01 36.68 20.15
CA LYS A 3 -38.20 35.87 19.92
C LYS A 3 -37.76 34.69 19.04
N GLY A 4 -38.11 33.47 19.43
CA GLY A 4 -37.84 32.29 18.60
C GLY A 4 -38.52 32.43 17.24
N CYS A 5 -37.87 31.95 16.19
CA CYS A 5 -38.45 31.89 14.85
C CYS A 5 -38.54 30.45 14.36
N LEU A 6 -39.49 30.21 13.46
CA LEU A 6 -39.68 28.92 12.81
C LEU A 6 -39.05 28.96 11.41
N ARG A 7 -38.51 27.81 10.99
CA ARG A 7 -38.05 27.54 9.62
C ARG A 7 -38.59 26.18 9.20
N CYS A 8 -39.06 26.06 7.97
CA CYS A 8 -39.27 24.75 7.37
C CYS A 8 -37.97 24.28 6.75
N ALA A 9 -37.68 22.98 6.81
CA ALA A 9 -36.60 22.34 6.07
C ALA A 9 -37.14 21.16 5.27
N VAL A 10 -36.81 21.12 3.97
CA VAL A 10 -37.05 19.95 3.10
C VAL A 10 -35.74 19.21 2.97
N MET A 11 -35.72 17.98 3.48
CA MET A 11 -34.52 17.15 3.56
C MET A 11 -34.58 15.97 2.59
N HIS A 12 -33.45 15.69 1.96
CA HIS A 12 -33.25 14.58 1.04
C HIS A 12 -32.06 13.76 1.52
N GLN A 13 -32.31 12.49 1.81
CA GLN A 13 -31.24 11.52 2.08
C GLN A 13 -30.57 11.16 0.76
N LYS A 14 -29.29 11.52 0.60
CA LYS A 14 -28.49 11.18 -0.59
C LYS A 14 -27.70 9.89 -0.39
N HIS A 15 -27.20 9.69 0.83
CA HIS A 15 -26.51 8.49 1.29
C HIS A 15 -26.79 8.29 2.79
N SER A 16 -26.48 7.13 3.36
CA SER A 16 -26.60 6.90 4.82
C SER A 16 -25.80 7.91 5.66
N ASN A 17 -24.72 8.45 5.09
CA ASN A 17 -23.81 9.42 5.71
C ASN A 17 -24.00 10.86 5.20
N VAL A 18 -24.94 11.10 4.27
CA VAL A 18 -25.12 12.42 3.62
C VAL A 18 -26.59 12.77 3.49
N ILE A 19 -26.97 13.89 4.10
CA ILE A 19 -28.29 14.50 3.96
C ILE A 19 -28.09 15.88 3.33
N GLN A 20 -28.92 16.21 2.35
CA GLN A 20 -28.99 17.56 1.80
C GLN A 20 -30.35 18.17 2.10
N TYR A 21 -30.39 19.47 2.36
CA TYR A 21 -31.64 20.14 2.66
C TYR A 21 -31.65 21.58 2.18
N LYS A 22 -32.86 22.09 1.95
CA LYS A 22 -33.15 23.51 1.80
C LYS A 22 -34.03 23.95 2.96
N GLU A 23 -33.89 25.19 3.39
CA GLU A 23 -34.70 25.76 4.46
C GLU A 23 -35.37 27.05 4.03
N SER A 24 -36.48 27.39 4.68
CA SER A 24 -37.14 28.69 4.49
C SER A 24 -36.42 29.78 5.29
N PHE A 25 -36.74 31.04 4.99
CA PHE A 25 -36.37 32.15 5.85
C PHE A 25 -36.96 31.98 7.27
N CYS A 26 -36.33 32.64 8.23
CA CYS A 26 -36.73 32.70 9.64
C CYS A 26 -38.00 33.57 9.77
N VAL A 27 -39.13 32.95 10.07
CA VAL A 27 -40.42 33.65 10.25
C VAL A 27 -40.75 33.75 11.74
N SER A 28 -41.00 34.98 12.21
CA SER A 28 -41.38 35.27 13.60
C SER A 28 -42.88 35.55 13.69
N GLY A 29 -43.54 35.09 14.76
CA GLY A 29 -44.94 35.46 15.06
C GLY A 29 -46.03 34.51 14.54
N TYR A 30 -45.67 33.35 14.00
CA TYR A 30 -46.63 32.28 13.69
C TYR A 30 -46.89 31.41 14.92
N GLU A 31 -47.90 31.76 15.72
CA GLU A 31 -48.34 30.90 16.84
C GLU A 31 -49.35 29.82 16.41
N ASN A 32 -50.02 29.95 15.25
CA ASN A 32 -51.19 29.12 14.96
C ASN A 32 -51.14 28.14 13.76
N TYR A 33 -50.27 28.26 12.75
CA TYR A 33 -50.25 27.28 11.64
C TYR A 33 -48.88 27.15 10.92
N PRO A 34 -48.01 26.19 11.34
CA PRO A 34 -46.69 25.97 10.74
C PRO A 34 -46.70 25.16 9.41
N ILE A 35 -47.86 24.70 8.94
CA ILE A 35 -47.97 23.70 7.85
C ILE A 35 -47.60 24.24 6.46
N ASN A 36 -47.72 25.55 6.22
CA ASN A 36 -47.45 26.14 4.89
C ASN A 36 -46.05 26.77 4.75
N LEU A 37 -45.25 26.76 5.80
CA LEU A 37 -43.93 27.41 5.82
C LEU A 37 -42.95 26.83 4.77
N CYS A 38 -43.18 25.59 4.36
CA CYS A 38 -42.37 24.91 3.35
C CYS A 38 -42.63 25.41 1.92
N TYR A 39 -43.78 26.02 1.65
CA TYR A 39 -44.06 26.65 0.34
C TYR A 39 -43.23 27.92 0.12
N ASP A 40 -42.72 28.53 1.20
CA ASP A 40 -41.86 29.72 1.13
C ASP A 40 -40.40 29.39 0.78
N ILE A 41 -40.06 28.10 0.64
CA ILE A 41 -38.74 27.69 0.17
C ILE A 41 -38.66 27.97 -1.32
N LYS A 42 -37.95 29.04 -1.67
CA LYS A 42 -37.73 29.40 -3.06
C LYS A 42 -36.78 28.43 -3.75
N THR A 43 -36.84 28.39 -5.08
CA THR A 43 -35.97 27.54 -5.90
C THR A 43 -34.50 27.92 -5.76
N ASP A 44 -34.20 29.21 -5.56
CA ASP A 44 -32.86 29.79 -5.39
C ASP A 44 -32.28 29.63 -3.98
N GLU A 45 -33.04 29.09 -3.01
CA GLU A 45 -32.52 28.85 -1.67
C GLU A 45 -31.29 27.90 -1.70
N PRO A 46 -30.22 28.26 -0.97
CA PRO A 46 -28.95 27.55 -1.05
C PRO A 46 -29.09 26.13 -0.50
N LEU A 47 -28.60 25.16 -1.26
CA LEU A 47 -28.56 23.78 -0.82
C LEU A 47 -27.50 23.60 0.26
N LYS A 48 -27.92 23.13 1.43
CA LYS A 48 -27.04 22.81 2.55
C LYS A 48 -26.79 21.31 2.60
N SER A 49 -25.65 20.92 3.16
CA SER A 49 -25.24 19.52 3.29
C SER A 49 -24.92 19.22 4.75
N LEU A 50 -25.38 18.07 5.24
CA LEU A 50 -25.08 17.53 6.55
C LEU A 50 -24.34 16.21 6.36
N PHE A 51 -23.22 16.07 7.08
CA PHE A 51 -22.36 14.90 7.01
C PHE A 51 -22.31 14.21 8.37
N ARG A 52 -22.40 12.89 8.36
CA ARG A 52 -22.23 12.10 9.58
C ARG A 52 -20.74 12.09 9.98
N LEU A 53 -20.44 12.49 11.22
CA LEU A 53 -19.05 12.63 11.71
C LEU A 53 -18.41 11.26 12.00
N ASP A 54 -19.19 10.31 12.48
CA ASP A 54 -18.85 8.93 12.80
C ASP A 54 -19.12 7.97 11.63
N ALA A 55 -19.06 8.48 10.40
CA ALA A 55 -19.30 7.69 9.20
C ALA A 55 -18.24 6.58 9.02
N GLU A 56 -18.70 5.35 8.79
CA GLU A 56 -17.82 4.26 8.38
C GLU A 56 -17.27 4.52 6.97
N PRO A 57 -15.95 4.35 6.75
CA PRO A 57 -15.34 4.49 5.44
C PRO A 57 -15.89 3.47 4.44
N ILE A 58 -16.10 3.93 3.21
CA ILE A 58 -16.49 3.08 2.08
C ILE A 58 -15.35 2.99 1.05
N PRO A 59 -15.29 1.95 0.21
CA PRO A 59 -14.35 1.91 -0.91
C PRO A 59 -14.56 3.09 -1.86
N CYS A 60 -13.48 3.79 -2.21
CA CYS A 60 -13.55 4.92 -3.12
C CYS A 60 -14.00 4.51 -4.54
N PRO A 61 -14.82 5.32 -5.22
CA PRO A 61 -15.31 5.01 -6.56
C PRO A 61 -14.19 5.04 -7.62
N ILE A 62 -13.18 5.89 -7.43
CA ILE A 62 -11.99 5.95 -8.29
C ILE A 62 -11.03 4.86 -7.84
N ARG A 63 -10.78 3.88 -8.71
CA ARG A 63 -9.97 2.69 -8.38
C ARG A 63 -8.63 2.68 -9.11
N GLY A 64 -7.56 2.45 -8.36
CA GLY A 64 -6.19 2.34 -8.87
C GLY A 64 -5.37 3.62 -8.78
N SER A 65 -4.37 3.73 -9.67
CA SER A 65 -3.39 4.82 -9.67
C SER A 65 -3.44 5.61 -10.97
N PHE A 66 -3.39 6.93 -10.85
CA PHE A 66 -3.51 7.84 -11.98
C PHE A 66 -2.48 8.95 -11.85
N GLN A 67 -2.05 9.49 -12.98
CA GLN A 67 -1.42 10.80 -13.05
C GLN A 67 -2.50 11.82 -13.30
N PHE A 68 -2.34 13.03 -12.77
CA PHE A 68 -3.31 14.09 -13.01
C PHE A 68 -2.67 15.45 -13.19
N GLU A 69 -3.34 16.23 -14.02
CA GLU A 69 -3.16 17.67 -14.18
C GLU A 69 -4.29 18.33 -13.37
N TYR A 70 -4.04 19.47 -12.73
CA TYR A 70 -5.06 20.15 -11.92
C TYR A 70 -5.09 21.66 -12.14
N SER A 71 -6.24 22.27 -11.86
CA SER A 71 -6.42 23.72 -11.85
C SER A 71 -7.16 24.17 -10.60
N ARG A 72 -6.72 25.30 -10.03
CA ARG A 72 -7.38 26.01 -8.91
C ARG A 72 -7.97 27.36 -9.34
N GLY A 73 -8.21 27.55 -10.64
CA GLY A 73 -8.76 28.79 -11.21
C GLY A 73 -7.72 29.83 -11.68
N HIS A 74 -6.42 29.58 -11.49
CA HIS A 74 -5.33 30.48 -11.89
C HIS A 74 -4.46 29.95 -13.04
N GLY A 75 -4.98 28.98 -13.80
CA GLY A 75 -4.24 28.27 -14.85
C GLY A 75 -4.19 26.76 -14.60
N LEU A 76 -3.66 26.02 -15.58
CA LEU A 76 -3.51 24.58 -15.53
C LEU A 76 -2.10 24.23 -15.05
N CYS A 77 -2.01 23.41 -14.00
CA CYS A 77 -0.77 22.81 -13.55
C CYS A 77 -0.65 21.41 -14.16
N ASP A 78 0.14 21.32 -15.23
CA ASP A 78 0.40 20.10 -16.00
C ASP A 78 1.86 19.62 -15.92
N TYR A 79 2.79 20.49 -15.52
CA TYR A 79 4.19 20.14 -15.31
C TYR A 79 4.81 20.83 -14.08
N PRO A 80 5.32 20.08 -13.08
CA PRO A 80 5.44 18.61 -13.03
C PRO A 80 4.08 17.91 -12.82
N ILE A 81 3.94 16.69 -13.37
CA ILE A 81 2.66 15.96 -13.29
C ILE A 81 2.38 15.46 -11.87
N SER A 82 1.16 15.65 -11.39
CA SER A 82 0.73 15.17 -10.07
C SER A 82 0.28 13.72 -10.13
N SER A 83 0.18 13.04 -8.99
CA SER A 83 -0.21 11.62 -8.93
C SER A 83 -1.20 11.32 -7.83
N ILE A 84 -2.11 10.40 -8.10
CA ILE A 84 -3.08 9.88 -7.14
C ILE A 84 -2.96 8.36 -7.05
N SER A 85 -3.09 7.84 -5.83
CA SER A 85 -3.03 6.41 -5.55
C SER A 85 -4.14 5.98 -4.59
N GLN A 86 -4.78 4.87 -4.90
CA GLN A 86 -5.65 4.17 -3.96
C GLN A 86 -4.86 3.28 -3.01
N CYS A 87 -5.22 3.33 -1.73
CA CYS A 87 -4.66 2.50 -0.67
C CYS A 87 -5.15 1.05 -0.72
N SER A 88 -4.46 0.15 -0.01
CA SER A 88 -4.81 -1.28 0.07
C SER A 88 -6.24 -1.52 0.59
N ASP A 89 -6.66 -0.73 1.58
CA ASP A 89 -7.99 -0.76 2.18
C ASP A 89 -9.12 -0.30 1.22
N LYS A 90 -8.74 0.21 0.03
CA LYS A 90 -9.60 0.79 -1.01
C LYS A 90 -10.43 2.00 -0.56
N SER A 91 -10.45 2.34 0.73
CA SER A 91 -11.26 3.39 1.33
C SER A 91 -10.59 4.75 1.33
N LYS A 92 -9.29 4.77 1.05
CA LYS A 92 -8.47 5.98 1.02
C LYS A 92 -7.83 6.22 -0.35
N LEU A 93 -7.68 7.51 -0.68
CA LEU A 93 -6.93 8.02 -1.83
C LEU A 93 -5.87 8.99 -1.32
N ILE A 94 -4.66 8.90 -1.84
CA ILE A 94 -3.60 9.87 -1.58
C ILE A 94 -3.40 10.72 -2.83
N PHE A 95 -3.57 12.02 -2.70
CA PHE A 95 -3.24 13.01 -3.72
C PHE A 95 -1.84 13.56 -3.44
N ARG A 96 -0.94 13.45 -4.41
CA ARG A 96 0.41 14.03 -4.37
C ARG A 96 0.46 15.15 -5.41
N ASN A 97 0.16 16.36 -4.96
CA ASN A 97 0.19 17.55 -5.79
C ASN A 97 1.64 17.99 -5.99
N GLN A 98 1.97 18.45 -7.20
CA GLN A 98 3.23 19.09 -7.53
C GLN A 98 3.02 20.61 -7.65
N ALA A 99 4.06 21.37 -7.34
CA ALA A 99 4.09 22.81 -7.60
C ALA A 99 4.55 23.06 -9.05
N CYS A 100 3.74 23.78 -9.83
CA CYS A 100 4.08 24.17 -11.19
C CYS A 100 4.70 25.56 -11.20
N ALA A 101 5.72 25.77 -12.03
CA ALA A 101 6.26 27.10 -12.26
C ALA A 101 5.17 28.03 -12.82
N ASP A 102 5.17 29.29 -12.36
CA ASP A 102 4.29 30.36 -12.85
C ASP A 102 2.78 30.16 -12.66
N ILE A 103 2.33 29.09 -12.00
CA ILE A 103 0.92 28.87 -11.64
C ILE A 103 0.70 29.25 -10.17
N LYS A 104 0.06 30.41 -9.96
CA LYS A 104 -0.28 30.90 -8.62
C LYS A 104 -1.18 29.91 -7.88
N GLY A 105 -0.82 29.60 -6.64
CA GLY A 105 -1.55 28.66 -5.79
C GLY A 105 -1.33 27.18 -6.12
N SER A 106 -0.42 26.85 -7.06
CA SER A 106 0.13 25.50 -7.17
C SER A 106 1.11 25.26 -6.02
N GLU A 107 1.02 24.10 -5.39
CA GLU A 107 1.80 23.78 -4.19
C GLU A 107 2.14 22.30 -4.18
N SER A 108 3.34 21.97 -3.68
CA SER A 108 3.75 20.60 -3.46
C SER A 108 3.19 20.11 -2.13
N SER A 109 2.04 19.44 -2.16
CA SER A 109 1.36 18.93 -0.98
C SER A 109 0.98 17.46 -1.13
N VAL A 110 0.93 16.75 -0.01
CA VAL A 110 0.37 15.39 0.08
C VAL A 110 -0.91 15.47 0.89
N GLU A 111 -2.03 15.09 0.28
CA GLU A 111 -3.35 15.17 0.87
C GLU A 111 -3.95 13.76 0.92
N GLU A 112 -4.31 13.28 2.12
CA GLU A 112 -5.01 12.01 2.29
C GLU A 112 -6.53 12.25 2.26
N LEU A 113 -7.25 11.45 1.50
CA LEU A 113 -8.70 11.49 1.39
C LEU A 113 -9.30 10.16 1.84
N LYS A 114 -10.17 10.20 2.84
CA LYS A 114 -10.98 9.05 3.26
C LYS A 114 -12.39 9.16 2.66
N CYS A 115 -12.80 8.17 1.87
CA CYS A 115 -14.11 8.14 1.23
C CYS A 115 -15.19 7.69 2.22
N LEU A 116 -16.30 8.44 2.30
CA LEU A 116 -17.37 8.22 3.30
C LEU A 116 -18.75 7.98 2.68
N ALA A 117 -18.96 8.40 1.44
CA ALA A 117 -20.22 8.21 0.74
C ALA A 117 -20.01 8.35 -0.77
N ASP A 118 -20.81 7.66 -1.57
CA ASP A 118 -20.96 7.90 -3.00
C ASP A 118 -22.44 7.82 -3.39
N TRP A 119 -22.85 8.64 -4.34
CA TRP A 119 -24.22 8.64 -4.86
C TRP A 119 -24.25 9.20 -6.28
N LYS A 120 -25.39 9.01 -6.95
CA LYS A 120 -25.65 9.51 -8.30
C LYS A 120 -26.87 10.40 -8.29
N GLU A 121 -26.80 11.53 -8.98
CA GLU A 121 -27.91 12.44 -9.19
C GLU A 121 -27.98 12.84 -10.66
N GLY A 122 -29.06 12.45 -11.34
CA GLY A 122 -29.15 12.58 -12.79
C GLY A 122 -28.04 11.81 -13.51
N SER A 123 -27.23 12.51 -14.32
CA SER A 123 -26.04 11.97 -14.99
C SER A 123 -24.75 12.14 -14.19
N THR A 124 -24.81 12.85 -13.07
CA THR A 124 -23.63 13.28 -12.32
C THR A 124 -23.37 12.34 -11.15
N TYR A 125 -22.11 11.93 -10.99
CA TYR A 125 -21.68 11.03 -9.93
C TYR A 125 -20.91 11.80 -8.87
N TYR A 126 -21.27 11.59 -7.62
CA TYR A 126 -20.74 12.29 -6.46
C TYR A 126 -20.07 11.32 -5.50
N PHE A 127 -19.06 11.81 -4.79
CA PHE A 127 -18.62 11.18 -3.56
C PHE A 127 -18.19 12.19 -2.52
N LEU A 128 -18.38 11.85 -1.26
CA LEU A 128 -17.93 12.62 -0.12
C LEU A 128 -16.60 12.05 0.38
N GLY A 129 -15.67 12.95 0.61
CA GLY A 129 -14.40 12.64 1.22
C GLY A 129 -14.09 13.52 2.42
N LEU A 130 -13.44 12.92 3.42
CA LEU A 130 -12.81 13.64 4.53
C LEU A 130 -11.32 13.79 4.22
N MET A 131 -10.88 15.02 4.00
CA MET A 131 -9.49 15.36 3.74
C MET A 131 -8.70 15.42 5.07
N ASN A 132 -7.48 14.92 5.03
CA ASN A 132 -6.48 15.13 6.05
C ASN A 132 -5.33 15.93 5.42
N VAL A 133 -5.22 17.19 5.84
CA VAL A 133 -4.21 18.15 5.37
C VAL A 133 -3.43 18.60 6.58
N SER A 134 -2.09 18.58 6.50
CA SER A 134 -1.15 18.91 7.58
C SER A 134 -1.39 20.28 8.25
N HIS A 135 -2.08 21.20 7.57
CA HIS A 135 -2.29 22.58 8.01
C HIS A 135 -3.68 22.86 8.60
N VAL A 136 -4.57 21.87 8.67
CA VAL A 136 -5.94 22.03 9.21
C VAL A 136 -6.05 21.30 10.54
N GLN A 137 -6.51 22.00 11.58
CA GLN A 137 -6.77 21.38 12.88
C GLN A 137 -7.79 20.24 12.75
N SER A 138 -7.59 19.17 13.51
CA SER A 138 -8.37 17.93 13.38
C SER A 138 -9.85 18.10 13.73
N ASP A 139 -10.18 19.08 14.56
CA ASP A 139 -11.52 19.44 15.01
C ASP A 139 -12.30 20.32 14.00
N ASN A 140 -11.61 20.93 13.03
CA ASN A 140 -12.26 21.73 11.98
C ASN A 140 -12.82 20.84 10.86
N TYR A 141 -13.94 20.19 11.11
CA TYR A 141 -14.64 19.35 10.14
C TYR A 141 -15.08 20.12 8.87
N GLU A 142 -15.48 21.38 8.99
CA GLU A 142 -15.88 22.22 7.85
C GLU A 142 -14.71 22.46 6.86
N GLY A 143 -13.49 22.59 7.40
CA GLY A 143 -12.27 22.67 6.61
C GLY A 143 -11.87 21.36 5.92
N ARG A 144 -12.38 20.22 6.38
CA ARG A 144 -11.92 18.88 5.97
C ARG A 144 -12.90 18.14 5.06
N PHE A 145 -14.20 18.33 5.24
CA PHE A 145 -15.18 17.72 4.35
C PHE A 145 -15.15 18.36 2.98
N ARG A 146 -15.00 17.52 1.94
CA ARG A 146 -14.98 17.95 0.56
C ARG A 146 -15.84 17.04 -0.28
N CYS A 147 -16.65 17.65 -1.12
CA CYS A 147 -17.48 16.96 -2.07
C CYS A 147 -16.76 16.87 -3.40
N PHE A 148 -16.92 15.73 -4.07
CA PHE A 148 -16.29 15.48 -5.35
C PHE A 148 -17.34 15.07 -6.38
N VAL A 149 -17.13 15.52 -7.61
CA VAL A 149 -17.90 15.10 -8.79
C VAL A 149 -16.96 14.47 -9.79
N TYR A 150 -17.32 13.31 -10.34
CA TYR A 150 -16.49 12.62 -11.32
C TYR A 150 -17.25 12.19 -12.57
N GLU A 151 -16.52 12.13 -13.68
CA GLU A 151 -17.01 11.68 -14.98
C GLU A 151 -15.96 10.76 -15.60
N SER A 152 -16.37 9.58 -16.10
CA SER A 152 -15.45 8.64 -16.74
C SER A 152 -15.12 9.07 -18.17
N ILE A 153 -13.85 8.93 -18.54
CA ILE A 153 -13.37 9.13 -19.92
C ILE A 153 -12.59 7.90 -20.39
N HIS A 154 -12.36 7.80 -21.70
CA HIS A 154 -11.77 6.61 -22.35
C HIS A 154 -10.47 6.10 -21.68
N LYS A 155 -9.66 6.97 -21.06
CA LYS A 155 -8.41 6.61 -20.37
C LYS A 155 -8.26 7.24 -18.97
N GLY A 156 -9.35 7.45 -18.23
CA GLY A 156 -9.30 7.98 -16.87
C GLY A 156 -10.59 8.67 -16.44
N PHE A 157 -10.47 9.79 -15.73
CA PHE A 157 -11.61 10.51 -15.17
C PHE A 157 -11.41 12.02 -15.19
N PHE A 158 -12.49 12.78 -15.35
CA PHE A 158 -12.54 14.15 -14.85
C PHE A 158 -13.01 14.14 -13.41
N LEU A 159 -12.43 15.00 -12.60
CA LEU A 159 -12.73 15.10 -11.18
C LEU A 159 -12.77 16.57 -10.77
N SER A 160 -13.85 16.98 -10.12
CA SER A 160 -13.99 18.31 -9.51
C SER A 160 -14.14 18.18 -8.01
N GLN A 161 -13.55 19.10 -7.26
CA GLN A 161 -13.57 19.19 -5.80
C GLN A 161 -14.21 20.51 -5.36
N SER A 162 -15.05 20.46 -4.33
CA SER A 162 -15.67 21.64 -3.72
C SER A 162 -14.65 22.47 -2.94
N GLY A 163 -14.86 23.78 -2.83
CA GLY A 163 -14.00 24.64 -1.98
C GLY A 163 -14.35 24.55 -0.49
N GLU A 164 -15.60 24.20 -0.21
CA GLU A 164 -16.21 24.18 1.12
C GLU A 164 -16.85 22.81 1.39
N ALA A 165 -17.33 22.61 2.62
CA ALA A 165 -18.12 21.46 3.05
C ALA A 165 -19.57 21.47 2.48
N LYS A 166 -19.71 21.77 1.18
CA LYS A 166 -20.99 21.84 0.45
C LYS A 166 -20.92 21.00 -0.83
N CYS A 167 -21.97 20.24 -1.08
CA CYS A 167 -22.12 19.38 -2.26
C CYS A 167 -23.02 20.04 -3.32
N ASN A 168 -22.63 21.22 -3.81
CA ASN A 168 -23.35 22.00 -4.81
C ASN A 168 -22.63 22.06 -6.17
N LEU A 169 -21.79 21.06 -6.47
CA LEU A 169 -21.08 20.94 -7.75
C LEU A 169 -22.03 20.38 -8.81
N TYR A 170 -22.05 20.99 -10.01
CA TYR A 170 -22.91 20.54 -11.11
C TYR A 170 -22.20 19.59 -12.08
N THR A 171 -20.90 19.80 -12.32
CA THR A 171 -20.11 19.05 -13.30
C THR A 171 -18.73 18.66 -12.77
N ALA A 172 -18.11 17.65 -13.38
CA ALA A 172 -16.74 17.24 -13.07
C ALA A 172 -15.67 18.23 -13.57
N ARG A 173 -16.07 19.30 -14.26
CA ARG A 173 -15.19 20.28 -14.93
C ARG A 173 -15.22 21.66 -14.29
N GLU A 174 -16.13 21.87 -13.34
CA GLU A 174 -16.31 23.15 -12.66
C GLU A 174 -16.30 22.91 -11.14
N GLY A 175 -15.50 23.69 -10.43
CA GLY A 175 -15.35 23.60 -8.98
C GLY A 175 -14.12 24.38 -8.51
N ALA A 176 -13.82 24.30 -7.21
CA ALA A 176 -12.68 25.01 -6.62
C ALA A 176 -11.34 24.41 -7.06
N LYS A 177 -11.29 23.09 -7.24
CA LYS A 177 -10.15 22.39 -7.82
C LYS A 177 -10.66 21.37 -8.83
N THR A 178 -10.22 21.48 -10.08
CA THR A 178 -10.57 20.56 -11.15
C THR A 178 -9.33 19.75 -11.55
N MET A 179 -9.54 18.49 -11.92
CA MET A 179 -8.49 17.52 -12.16
C MET A 179 -8.83 16.66 -13.37
N LYS A 180 -7.80 16.37 -14.18
CA LYS A 180 -7.88 15.45 -15.30
C LYS A 180 -6.97 14.25 -15.02
N LEU A 181 -7.59 13.13 -14.68
CA LEU A 181 -6.92 11.89 -14.35
C LEU A 181 -6.65 11.10 -15.63
N LYS A 182 -5.40 10.72 -15.84
CA LYS A 182 -4.96 9.78 -16.86
C LYS A 182 -4.44 8.53 -16.18
N LYS A 183 -4.96 7.37 -16.58
CA LYS A 183 -4.50 6.10 -16.03
C LYS A 183 -3.03 5.95 -16.37
N ILE A 184 -2.20 5.68 -15.36
CA ILE A 184 -0.80 5.33 -15.57
C ILE A 184 -0.84 4.04 -16.39
N HIS A 185 -0.61 4.15 -17.69
CA HIS A 185 -0.25 2.98 -18.47
C HIS A 185 1.14 2.63 -17.96
N ASN A 186 1.22 1.59 -17.14
CA ASN A 186 2.46 0.84 -17.06
C ASN A 186 2.75 0.48 -18.51
N HIS A 187 3.72 1.14 -19.14
CA HIS A 187 4.32 0.63 -20.36
C HIS A 187 4.96 -0.70 -19.95
N GLN A 188 4.13 -1.74 -19.92
CA GLN A 188 4.53 -3.11 -19.79
C GLN A 188 5.28 -3.44 -21.08
N GLN A 189 6.56 -3.08 -21.15
CA GLN A 189 7.49 -4.12 -21.59
C GLN A 189 7.22 -5.28 -20.63
N GLN A 190 6.84 -6.45 -21.13
CA GLN A 190 6.51 -7.61 -20.30
C GLN A 190 7.74 -7.93 -19.43
N CYS A 191 7.76 -7.38 -18.22
CA CYS A 191 8.77 -7.67 -17.23
C CYS A 191 8.45 -9.04 -16.69
N GLU A 192 9.25 -10.01 -17.08
CA GLU A 192 9.17 -11.38 -16.63
C GLU A 192 10.39 -11.67 -15.76
N ILE A 193 10.13 -12.05 -14.50
CA ILE A 193 11.16 -12.51 -13.58
C ILE A 193 11.88 -13.71 -14.23
N PRO A 194 13.22 -13.77 -14.21
CA PRO A 194 13.99 -14.81 -14.86
C PRO A 194 13.51 -16.24 -14.51
N GLY A 195 13.35 -17.07 -15.55
CA GLY A 195 12.76 -18.41 -15.41
C GLY A 195 13.54 -19.34 -14.48
N TRP A 196 14.84 -19.11 -14.25
CA TRP A 196 15.66 -19.92 -13.34
C TRP A 196 15.20 -19.82 -11.87
N ILE A 197 14.50 -18.75 -11.49
CA ILE A 197 13.87 -18.59 -10.17
C ILE A 197 12.62 -19.48 -10.08
N LEU A 198 11.85 -19.53 -11.17
CA LEU A 198 10.55 -20.21 -11.26
C LEU A 198 10.67 -21.69 -11.63
N GLN A 199 11.85 -22.14 -12.06
CA GLN A 199 12.05 -23.45 -12.70
C GLN A 199 11.69 -24.63 -11.80
N TYR A 200 11.95 -24.52 -10.49
CA TYR A 200 11.77 -25.63 -9.54
C TYR A 200 10.74 -25.32 -8.46
N HIS A 201 10.72 -24.08 -7.95
CA HIS A 201 9.85 -23.68 -6.85
C HIS A 201 9.27 -22.30 -7.09
N HIS A 202 7.99 -22.16 -6.77
CA HIS A 202 7.28 -20.88 -6.84
C HIS A 202 7.07 -20.29 -5.44
N GLN A 203 7.29 -21.07 -4.40
CA GLN A 203 7.11 -20.68 -3.02
C GLN A 203 8.41 -20.91 -2.24
N PHE A 204 8.82 -19.88 -1.53
CA PHE A 204 9.98 -19.88 -0.65
C PHE A 204 9.60 -19.33 0.72
N GLN A 205 10.34 -19.72 1.74
CA GLN A 205 10.17 -19.22 3.11
C GLN A 205 11.49 -18.69 3.64
N ASP A 206 11.42 -17.69 4.52
CA ASP A 206 12.57 -17.25 5.29
C ASP A 206 13.00 -18.29 6.34
N LEU A 207 14.25 -18.20 6.80
CA LEU A 207 14.78 -19.12 7.82
C LEU A 207 14.01 -19.08 9.15
N SER A 208 13.33 -17.97 9.44
CA SER A 208 12.54 -17.79 10.67
C SER A 208 11.10 -18.27 10.53
N TYR A 209 10.68 -18.75 9.35
CA TYR A 209 9.28 -19.11 9.05
C TYR A 209 8.27 -17.98 9.34
N SER A 210 8.74 -16.72 9.30
CA SER A 210 7.91 -15.55 9.55
C SER A 210 7.22 -15.04 8.29
N SER A 211 7.82 -15.27 7.13
CA SER A 211 7.42 -14.69 5.86
C SER A 211 7.50 -15.71 4.73
N THR A 212 6.40 -15.86 4.00
CA THR A 212 6.31 -16.70 2.80
C THR A 212 6.34 -15.85 1.54
N TYR A 213 7.16 -16.23 0.59
CA TYR A 213 7.38 -15.54 -0.69
C TYR A 213 6.86 -16.41 -1.83
N HIS A 214 5.80 -15.97 -2.50
CA HIS A 214 5.17 -16.70 -3.59
C HIS A 214 5.29 -15.94 -4.91
N PHE A 215 6.09 -16.48 -5.82
CA PHE A 215 6.24 -16.01 -7.19
C PHE A 215 5.11 -16.54 -8.07
N ASN A 216 4.49 -15.64 -8.84
CA ASN A 216 3.46 -16.02 -9.80
C ASN A 216 4.06 -16.90 -10.91
N LYS A 217 3.29 -17.88 -11.41
CA LYS A 217 3.67 -18.78 -12.51
C LYS A 217 4.12 -18.05 -13.78
N LYS A 218 3.56 -16.87 -14.04
CA LYS A 218 3.93 -16.02 -15.19
C LYS A 218 5.19 -15.17 -14.94
N GLY A 219 5.78 -15.20 -13.75
CA GLY A 219 6.93 -14.36 -13.41
C GLY A 219 6.64 -12.86 -13.33
N THR A 220 5.37 -12.45 -13.26
CA THR A 220 5.01 -11.02 -13.31
C THR A 220 4.91 -10.36 -11.94
N SER A 221 4.80 -11.16 -10.87
CA SER A 221 4.53 -10.65 -9.52
C SER A 221 5.03 -11.57 -8.42
N LEU A 222 5.38 -10.97 -7.29
CA LEU A 222 5.77 -11.62 -6.05
C LEU A 222 4.76 -11.24 -4.96
N THR A 223 4.23 -12.23 -4.26
CA THR A 223 3.38 -12.04 -3.07
C THR A 223 4.18 -12.40 -1.83
N ILE A 224 4.19 -11.54 -0.82
CA ILE A 224 4.85 -11.76 0.46
C ILE A 224 3.77 -11.78 1.54
N SER A 225 3.62 -12.93 2.18
CA SER A 225 2.67 -13.16 3.27
C SER A 225 3.45 -13.28 4.57
N SER A 226 3.24 -12.36 5.51
CA SER A 226 3.85 -12.44 6.85
C SER A 226 2.87 -13.08 7.83
N SER A 227 3.35 -13.94 8.72
CA SER A 227 2.52 -14.58 9.75
C SER A 227 1.95 -13.59 10.77
N LEU A 228 2.53 -12.39 10.86
CA LEU A 228 2.11 -11.32 11.77
C LEU A 228 1.08 -10.37 11.17
N SER A 229 0.90 -10.37 9.85
CA SER A 229 -0.01 -9.45 9.15
C SER A 229 -1.07 -10.22 8.36
N SER A 230 -2.34 -9.85 8.52
CA SER A 230 -3.44 -10.46 7.75
C SER A 230 -3.48 -10.05 6.27
N GLU A 231 -2.72 -9.02 5.88
CA GLU A 231 -2.65 -8.53 4.49
C GLU A 231 -1.38 -8.98 3.77
N ASP A 232 -1.56 -9.57 2.59
CA ASP A 232 -0.46 -9.94 1.69
C ASP A 232 0.11 -8.72 0.97
N ARG A 233 1.44 -8.59 0.97
CA ARG A 233 2.15 -7.58 0.18
C ARG A 233 2.36 -8.08 -1.23
N ARG A 234 1.84 -7.38 -2.24
CA ARG A 234 1.98 -7.75 -3.66
C ARG A 234 2.91 -6.78 -4.39
N LEU A 235 3.96 -7.32 -4.98
CA LEU A 235 4.93 -6.61 -5.79
C LEU A 235 4.79 -7.04 -7.25
N LYS A 236 4.82 -6.09 -8.18
CA LYS A 236 4.75 -6.36 -9.63
C LYS A 236 6.09 -6.05 -10.29
N CYS A 237 6.50 -6.89 -11.24
CA CYS A 237 7.71 -6.66 -12.03
C CYS A 237 7.51 -5.39 -12.88
N ASN A 238 8.42 -4.42 -12.75
CA ASN A 238 8.44 -3.22 -13.60
C ASN A 238 9.52 -3.34 -14.68
N THR A 239 10.78 -3.54 -14.27
CA THR A 239 11.92 -3.69 -15.18
C THR A 239 12.94 -4.68 -14.60
N VAL A 240 13.56 -5.51 -15.44
CA VAL A 240 14.75 -6.28 -15.08
C VAL A 240 15.98 -5.43 -15.43
N ASP A 241 16.70 -4.97 -14.41
CA ASP A 241 17.88 -4.10 -14.55
C ASP A 241 19.13 -4.92 -14.93
N MET A 242 19.27 -6.11 -14.35
CA MET A 242 20.39 -7.00 -14.58
C MET A 242 19.96 -8.47 -14.44
N ASP A 243 20.45 -9.34 -15.32
CA ASP A 243 20.36 -10.80 -15.14
C ASP A 243 21.65 -11.46 -15.66
N THR A 244 22.35 -12.17 -14.76
CA THR A 244 23.55 -12.94 -15.07
C THR A 244 23.31 -14.44 -14.98
N GLY A 245 22.05 -14.88 -14.84
CA GLY A 245 21.64 -16.29 -14.73
C GLY A 245 21.76 -16.88 -13.31
N ASN A 246 22.71 -16.39 -12.51
CA ASN A 246 22.81 -16.72 -11.08
C ASN A 246 22.48 -15.52 -10.18
N LYS A 247 22.44 -14.31 -10.73
CA LYS A 247 22.11 -13.09 -9.99
C LYS A 247 21.24 -12.21 -10.86
N THR A 248 20.13 -11.74 -10.33
CA THR A 248 19.26 -10.79 -11.01
C THR A 248 18.93 -9.61 -10.12
N ARG A 249 18.78 -8.45 -10.74
CA ARG A 249 18.29 -7.23 -10.11
C ARG A 249 17.06 -6.76 -10.87
N ILE A 250 15.99 -6.54 -10.13
CA ILE A 250 14.66 -6.26 -10.65
C ILE A 250 14.08 -5.07 -9.91
N ILE A 251 13.54 -4.12 -10.66
CA ILE A 251 12.77 -3.01 -10.12
C ILE A 251 11.33 -3.50 -9.97
N MET A 252 10.87 -3.58 -8.73
CA MET A 252 9.54 -4.06 -8.37
C MET A 252 8.65 -2.86 -8.02
N GLN A 253 7.47 -2.78 -8.63
CA GLN A 253 6.43 -1.84 -8.26
C GLN A 253 5.68 -2.35 -7.03
N VAL A 254 5.65 -1.55 -5.98
CA VAL A 254 4.99 -1.85 -4.71
C VAL A 254 3.79 -0.94 -4.53
N SER A 255 2.71 -1.52 -4.03
CA SER A 255 1.54 -0.79 -3.55
C SER A 255 1.17 -1.35 -2.18
N PHE A 256 1.61 -0.72 -1.10
CA PHE A 256 1.35 -1.15 0.27
C PHE A 256 1.03 0.05 1.15
N GLU A 257 0.04 -0.06 2.04
CA GLU A 257 -0.29 0.97 3.04
C GLU A 257 -0.34 2.41 2.49
N CYS A 258 -0.98 2.62 1.34
CA CYS A 258 -1.10 3.92 0.65
C CYS A 258 0.19 4.43 -0.04
N GLU A 259 1.30 3.73 0.10
CA GLU A 259 2.54 4.03 -0.59
C GLU A 259 2.62 3.24 -1.89
N ASN A 260 2.65 3.98 -3.00
CA ASN A 260 2.99 3.45 -4.30
C ASN A 260 4.40 3.91 -4.64
N GLY A 261 5.23 2.97 -5.05
CA GLY A 261 6.59 3.28 -5.45
C GLY A 261 7.26 2.09 -6.11
N TYR A 262 8.57 2.21 -6.24
CA TYR A 262 9.45 1.23 -6.84
C TYR A 262 10.50 0.87 -5.82
N MET A 263 10.81 -0.41 -5.72
CA MET A 263 11.90 -0.88 -4.87
C MET A 263 12.82 -1.77 -5.68
N CYS A 264 14.10 -1.68 -5.39
CA CYS A 264 15.07 -2.60 -5.98
C CYS A 264 15.02 -3.93 -5.26
N MET A 265 14.98 -5.01 -6.03
CA MET A 265 15.04 -6.38 -5.56
C MET A 265 16.23 -7.08 -6.21
N GLU A 266 17.16 -7.58 -5.42
CA GLU A 266 18.29 -8.36 -5.90
C GLU A 266 18.16 -9.80 -5.40
N ILE A 267 18.19 -10.75 -6.33
CA ILE A 267 18.09 -12.19 -6.04
C ILE A 267 19.36 -12.86 -6.55
N GLU A 268 20.03 -13.58 -5.67
CA GLU A 268 21.21 -14.39 -6.00
C GLU A 268 20.93 -15.87 -5.70
N LYS A 269 21.16 -16.72 -6.69
CA LYS A 269 21.06 -18.17 -6.58
C LYS A 269 22.25 -18.71 -5.80
N LYS A 270 22.01 -19.25 -4.61
CA LYS A 270 23.04 -19.97 -3.83
C LYS A 270 23.00 -21.47 -4.10
N TYR A 271 21.81 -22.02 -4.28
CA TYR A 271 21.60 -23.42 -4.66
C TYR A 271 20.30 -23.57 -5.46
N SER A 272 19.95 -24.78 -5.88
CA SER A 272 18.71 -25.04 -6.64
C SER A 272 17.44 -24.61 -5.88
N ASN A 273 17.44 -24.71 -4.56
CA ASN A 273 16.33 -24.36 -3.67
C ASN A 273 16.68 -23.28 -2.65
N ILE A 274 17.84 -22.62 -2.76
CA ILE A 274 18.29 -21.59 -1.81
C ILE A 274 18.58 -20.30 -2.58
N LEU A 275 17.83 -19.25 -2.24
CA LEU A 275 17.99 -17.92 -2.81
C LEU A 275 18.40 -16.94 -1.72
N GLN A 276 19.28 -16.00 -2.07
CA GLN A 276 19.57 -14.84 -1.24
C GLN A 276 18.84 -13.64 -1.82
N LEU A 277 17.90 -13.09 -1.06
CA LEU A 277 17.06 -11.95 -1.43
C LEU A 277 17.53 -10.70 -0.70
N ARG A 278 17.69 -9.58 -1.42
CA ARG A 278 17.88 -8.24 -0.85
C ARG A 278 16.81 -7.31 -1.39
N MET A 279 16.14 -6.59 -0.51
CA MET A 279 15.05 -5.67 -0.85
C MET A 279 15.39 -4.25 -0.38
N GLY A 280 15.38 -3.31 -1.32
CA GLY A 280 15.69 -1.90 -1.09
C GLY A 280 14.59 -1.11 -0.38
N ARG A 281 14.88 0.17 -0.16
CA ARG A 281 13.89 1.15 0.30
C ARG A 281 12.97 1.55 -0.85
N LEU A 282 11.78 2.07 -0.51
CA LEU A 282 10.82 2.54 -1.50
C LEU A 282 11.28 3.87 -2.13
N SER A 283 11.38 3.89 -3.46
CA SER A 283 11.60 5.08 -4.29
C SER A 283 10.32 5.47 -5.02
N ARG A 284 10.22 6.74 -5.42
CA ARG A 284 9.11 7.25 -6.24
C ARG A 284 9.39 7.13 -7.74
N ASN A 285 10.66 7.06 -8.11
CA ASN A 285 11.13 7.00 -9.49
C ASN A 285 11.74 5.60 -9.74
N PRO A 286 11.32 4.87 -10.80
CA PRO A 286 11.92 3.57 -11.12
C PRO A 286 13.43 3.65 -11.31
N ASP A 287 13.95 4.70 -11.96
CA ASP A 287 15.37 4.82 -12.30
C ASP A 287 16.26 5.00 -11.07
N GLU A 288 15.72 5.57 -10.00
CA GLU A 288 16.44 5.77 -8.73
C GLU A 288 16.34 4.58 -7.79
N ALA A 289 15.36 3.67 -7.99
CA ALA A 289 15.05 2.61 -7.04
C ALA A 289 16.25 1.70 -6.74
N CYS A 290 17.10 1.44 -7.73
CA CYS A 290 18.31 0.62 -7.60
C CYS A 290 19.60 1.44 -7.38
N HIS A 291 19.50 2.74 -7.10
CA HIS A 291 20.68 3.56 -6.83
C HIS A 291 21.37 3.14 -5.52
N GLN A 292 22.63 2.71 -5.62
CA GLN A 292 23.39 2.04 -4.54
C GLN A 292 23.58 2.88 -3.27
N GLN A 293 23.48 4.21 -3.36
CA GLN A 293 23.71 5.09 -2.21
C GLN A 293 22.42 5.62 -1.58
N LEU A 294 21.30 5.57 -2.30
CA LEU A 294 20.06 6.24 -1.88
C LEU A 294 19.02 5.22 -1.38
N PHE A 295 18.75 4.20 -2.21
CA PHE A 295 17.65 3.27 -2.00
C PHE A 295 18.11 1.80 -1.90
N PHE A 296 19.32 1.48 -2.36
CA PHE A 296 19.89 0.14 -2.32
C PHE A 296 21.31 0.08 -1.72
N ASP A 297 21.46 0.59 -0.50
CA ASP A 297 22.73 0.67 0.22
C ASP A 297 23.23 -0.67 0.81
N SER A 298 24.45 -0.64 1.35
CA SER A 298 25.07 -1.80 2.01
C SER A 298 24.47 -2.14 3.37
N SER A 299 23.61 -1.28 3.94
CA SER A 299 22.91 -1.54 5.21
C SER A 299 21.78 -2.55 5.04
N ILE A 300 21.31 -2.75 3.80
CA ILE A 300 20.25 -3.71 3.49
C ILE A 300 20.75 -5.14 3.71
N GLN A 301 20.21 -5.76 4.75
CA GLN A 301 20.52 -7.13 5.13
C GLN A 301 19.88 -8.13 4.14
N PRO A 302 20.64 -9.13 3.70
CA PRO A 302 20.10 -10.20 2.87
C PRO A 302 19.24 -11.16 3.69
N THR A 303 18.12 -11.57 3.12
CA THR A 303 17.29 -12.65 3.64
C THR A 303 17.55 -13.92 2.83
N LEU A 304 17.84 -15.03 3.50
CA LEU A 304 17.93 -16.34 2.87
C LEU A 304 16.54 -16.96 2.77
N LEU A 305 16.20 -17.41 1.56
CA LEU A 305 14.93 -18.04 1.23
C LEU A 305 15.14 -19.49 0.83
N ILE A 306 14.33 -20.38 1.37
CA ILE A 306 14.38 -21.82 1.13
C ILE A 306 13.10 -22.27 0.43
N GLY A 307 13.26 -22.98 -0.68
CA GLY A 307 12.15 -23.60 -1.43
C GLY A 307 11.69 -24.91 -0.81
N SER A 308 10.40 -25.21 -0.93
CA SER A 308 9.73 -26.34 -0.28
C SER A 308 10.08 -27.72 -0.85
N GLY A 309 10.80 -27.81 -1.98
CA GLY A 309 11.27 -29.09 -2.51
C GLY A 309 12.72 -29.35 -2.10
N HIS A 310 12.89 -30.19 -1.10
CA HIS A 310 14.22 -30.65 -0.69
C HIS A 310 14.59 -31.88 -1.51
N GLY A 311 15.46 -31.69 -2.51
CA GLY A 311 16.26 -32.81 -3.00
C GLY A 311 17.25 -33.18 -1.90
N HIS A 312 17.09 -34.36 -1.30
CA HIS A 312 18.02 -34.81 -0.27
C HIS A 312 19.42 -35.00 -0.87
N SER A 313 20.37 -34.14 -0.48
CA SER A 313 21.79 -34.31 -0.77
C SER A 313 22.49 -34.99 0.41
N ARG A 314 23.55 -35.76 0.15
CA ARG A 314 24.38 -36.36 1.21
C ARG A 314 24.93 -35.26 2.13
N CYS A 315 24.95 -35.52 3.44
CA CYS A 315 25.47 -34.57 4.41
C CYS A 315 26.96 -34.25 4.11
N PRO A 316 27.39 -32.98 4.14
CA PRO A 316 28.76 -32.60 3.78
C PRO A 316 29.82 -33.03 4.80
N LEU A 317 29.42 -33.28 6.05
CA LEU A 317 30.32 -33.61 7.17
C LEU A 317 30.10 -35.05 7.65
N VAL A 318 30.18 -36.03 6.75
CA VAL A 318 30.14 -37.45 7.19
C VAL A 318 31.55 -37.86 7.61
N GLY A 319 31.73 -38.15 8.90
CA GLY A 319 33.02 -38.61 9.41
C GLY A 319 33.18 -38.51 10.92
N LYS A 320 34.30 -39.07 11.41
CA LYS A 320 34.75 -38.98 12.79
C LYS A 320 35.83 -37.91 12.87
N TYR A 321 35.54 -36.79 13.53
CA TYR A 321 36.42 -35.64 13.64
C TYR A 321 37.05 -35.58 15.03
N ARG A 322 38.36 -35.36 15.09
CA ARG A 322 39.08 -35.11 16.35
C ARG A 322 39.24 -33.59 16.53
N PRO A 323 38.68 -32.96 17.57
CA PRO A 323 38.85 -31.53 17.79
C PRO A 323 40.33 -31.23 18.10
N ILE A 324 40.91 -30.29 17.36
CA ILE A 324 42.28 -29.80 17.60
C ILE A 324 42.13 -28.52 18.45
N ASN A 325 42.52 -28.61 19.73
CA ASN A 325 42.45 -27.56 20.77
C ASN A 325 41.04 -27.14 21.22
N SER A 326 40.53 -27.81 22.26
CA SER A 326 39.38 -27.34 23.05
C SER A 326 39.83 -26.21 24.00
N LEU A 327 39.40 -24.97 23.73
CA LEU A 327 39.51 -23.84 24.66
C LEU A 327 38.49 -23.91 25.81
N SER A 328 37.63 -24.92 25.84
CA SER A 328 36.73 -25.18 26.96
C SER A 328 37.36 -26.19 27.92
N LYS A 329 37.56 -25.78 29.18
CA LYS A 329 37.74 -26.69 30.32
C LYS A 329 36.51 -27.60 30.39
N ILE A 330 36.62 -28.81 29.87
CA ILE A 330 35.60 -29.85 29.95
C ILE A 330 36.24 -31.05 30.67
N PRO A 331 35.56 -31.67 31.65
CA PRO A 331 36.11 -32.73 32.48
C PRO A 331 36.03 -34.10 31.79
N CYS A 332 36.61 -34.25 30.59
CA CYS A 332 36.91 -35.58 30.04
C CYS A 332 38.41 -35.83 30.27
N SER A 333 38.74 -36.57 31.33
CA SER A 333 40.11 -36.71 31.82
C SER A 333 40.91 -37.84 31.16
N ASN A 334 40.44 -38.43 30.05
CA ASN A 334 41.20 -39.46 29.34
C ASN A 334 41.06 -39.36 27.83
N ARG A 335 42.17 -39.71 27.16
CA ARG A 335 42.44 -39.58 25.73
C ARG A 335 41.39 -40.32 24.89
N ASP A 336 40.48 -39.57 24.28
CA ASP A 336 40.08 -39.64 22.86
C ASP A 336 38.70 -39.01 22.68
N ASP A 337 38.65 -37.68 22.63
CA ASP A 337 37.44 -36.96 22.26
C ASP A 337 37.22 -37.05 20.76
N TYR A 338 36.03 -37.50 20.35
CA TYR A 338 35.65 -37.52 18.94
C TYR A 338 34.23 -36.98 18.75
N LEU A 339 34.08 -36.22 17.67
CA LEU A 339 32.80 -35.76 17.17
C LEU A 339 32.44 -36.63 15.97
N ILE A 340 31.41 -37.45 16.11
CA ILE A 340 30.86 -38.19 14.98
C ILE A 340 29.77 -37.31 14.38
N SER A 341 29.93 -37.02 13.10
CA SER A 341 28.91 -36.37 12.30
C SER A 341 28.51 -37.37 11.22
N GLY A 342 27.24 -37.77 11.21
CA GLY A 342 26.74 -38.80 10.29
C GLY A 342 25.25 -38.62 10.01
N CYS A 343 24.76 -39.27 8.95
CA CYS A 343 23.32 -39.25 8.64
C CYS A 343 22.65 -40.55 9.11
N SER A 344 21.71 -40.47 10.05
CA SER A 344 20.92 -41.64 10.53
C SER A 344 19.83 -42.08 9.55
N GLY A 345 19.44 -41.18 8.65
CA GLY A 345 18.84 -41.45 7.35
C GLY A 345 19.39 -40.38 6.40
N GLY A 346 19.49 -40.63 5.10
CA GLY A 346 20.31 -39.85 4.14
C GLY A 346 20.09 -38.33 4.01
N SER A 347 19.31 -37.71 4.89
CA SER A 347 18.99 -36.29 4.99
C SER A 347 19.12 -35.65 6.39
N SER A 348 19.30 -36.41 7.49
CA SER A 348 19.52 -35.86 8.83
C SER A 348 21.01 -35.79 9.12
N LEU A 349 21.51 -34.76 9.80
CA LEU A 349 22.88 -34.76 10.33
C LEU A 349 22.81 -34.89 11.85
N GLU A 350 23.30 -36.00 12.36
CA GLU A 350 23.46 -36.22 13.80
C GLU A 350 24.90 -35.94 14.19
N VAL A 351 25.07 -35.03 15.15
CA VAL A 351 26.36 -34.71 15.74
C VAL A 351 26.40 -35.32 17.13
N MET A 352 27.16 -36.41 17.26
CA MET A 352 27.35 -37.11 18.52
C MET A 352 28.71 -36.77 19.11
N LYS A 353 28.73 -36.48 20.42
CA LYS A 353 29.95 -36.28 21.21
C LYS A 353 30.05 -37.41 22.23
N THR A 354 31.16 -38.12 22.23
CA THR A 354 31.39 -39.30 23.09
C THR A 354 32.78 -39.20 23.72
N CYS A 355 32.87 -39.43 25.03
CA CYS A 355 34.11 -39.63 25.77
C CYS A 355 34.21 -41.13 26.09
N GLY A 356 35.37 -41.76 25.90
CA GLY A 356 35.53 -43.21 26.10
C GLY A 356 35.44 -43.62 27.58
N GLU A 357 34.57 -44.57 27.91
CA GLU A 357 34.61 -45.31 29.18
C GLU A 357 35.52 -46.54 29.04
N GLN A 358 36.31 -46.83 30.08
CA GLN A 358 37.11 -48.05 30.15
C GLN A 358 36.19 -49.25 30.40
N ASP A 359 36.20 -50.22 29.49
CA ASP A 359 35.64 -51.55 29.71
C ASP A 359 36.32 -52.22 30.92
N GLY A 360 35.62 -52.23 32.06
CA GLY A 360 35.94 -53.09 33.18
C GLY A 360 35.52 -54.52 32.87
N PHE A 361 36.50 -55.35 32.50
CA PHE A 361 36.38 -56.81 32.53
C PHE A 361 36.14 -57.25 33.99
N GLU A 362 34.92 -57.64 34.33
CA GLU A 362 34.68 -58.62 35.40
C GLU A 362 34.20 -59.92 34.75
N SER A 363 35.05 -60.93 34.81
CA SER A 363 34.73 -62.32 34.49
C SER A 363 35.36 -63.20 35.57
N LYS A 364 34.47 -63.76 36.40
CA LYS A 364 34.62 -64.71 37.52
C LYS A 364 34.93 -64.17 38.90
#